data_AF-A0AA50HLS1-F1
#
_entry.id   AF-A0AA50HLS1-F1
#
_cell.length_a   1.000
_cell.length_b   1.000
_cell.length_c   1.000
_cell.angle_alpha   90.00
_cell.angle_beta   90.00
_cell.angle_gamma   90.00
#
_symmetry.space_group_name_H-M   'P 1'
#
loop_
_entity.id
_entity.type
_entity.pdbx_description
1 polymer ?
#
loop_
_entity_poly.entity_id
_entity_poly.type
_entity_poly.pdbx_seq_one_letter_code
_entity_poly.pdbx_strand_id
1 'polypeptide(L)'
;MNRSTLEKIRSNKPLKKSPPVFNVLRYLANNITKISLILVMMGCFNLWFYLYRIDHLTLLPSMLTTPSTLLAISFALAGIIVAFFITLLMPAIFYLAKTLLSKEHKPDKAIIPHSFLISMIIAVTGVLESETAFLTLIFIFSGYCIILITYLLYGDWKRQLNIYCSAIIINVAFIIILAFIYNKADLSGIDRFYRFITIFLYITICYFPIMAIYDFFNGTKRGINKKTIISLATTFIIIFYVTLNITPGFFVRANDHAIYLAGLKSNHINLYKIQANEYPAHWFKNKWTVKYRENETIWVEGYAIFQNSNIKVICPADSQARIQKKLIEETTIFSRLEKSRGASKDMENCIEIENKTGSTLFWQKDKDSEKKSQSTAPSV
;
A
#
# COMPACT_ATOMS: atom_id res chain seq x y z
N MET A 1 -42.02 37.67 34.78
CA MET A 1 -41.07 37.54 33.64
C MET A 1 -41.85 37.78 32.35
N ASN A 2 -41.49 38.83 31.60
CA ASN A 2 -42.36 39.43 30.58
C ASN A 2 -42.40 38.58 29.29
N ARG A 3 -43.58 38.45 28.66
CA ARG A 3 -43.80 37.62 27.46
C ARG A 3 -42.91 38.05 26.27
N SER A 4 -42.55 39.33 26.21
CA SER A 4 -41.63 39.91 25.23
C SER A 4 -40.16 39.45 25.39
N THR A 5 -39.76 39.01 26.59
CA THR A 5 -38.40 38.49 26.84
C THR A 5 -38.28 37.04 26.38
N LEU A 6 -39.37 36.28 26.39
CA LEU A 6 -39.42 34.88 25.94
C LEU A 6 -39.41 34.75 24.41
N GLU A 7 -40.01 35.70 23.68
CA GLU A 7 -39.96 35.71 22.20
C GLU A 7 -38.58 36.09 21.65
N LYS A 8 -37.85 36.99 22.32
CA LYS A 8 -36.46 37.34 21.94
C LYS A 8 -35.46 36.19 22.11
N ILE A 9 -35.74 35.22 22.99
CA ILE A 9 -34.91 34.03 23.18
C ILE A 9 -35.21 32.96 22.12
N ARG A 10 -36.40 32.99 21.49
CA ARG A 10 -36.81 32.01 20.47
C ARG A 10 -36.32 32.34 19.06
N SER A 11 -36.05 33.61 18.74
CA SER A 11 -35.65 34.03 17.38
C SER A 11 -34.14 34.01 17.09
N ASN A 12 -33.28 33.79 18.10
CA ASN A 12 -31.82 33.94 17.96
C ASN A 12 -31.01 32.67 18.25
N LYS A 13 -31.62 31.47 18.23
CA LYS A 13 -30.82 30.24 18.08
C LYS A 13 -30.61 29.98 16.60
N PRO A 14 -29.43 30.29 16.01
CA PRO A 14 -29.13 29.77 14.69
C PRO A 14 -29.27 28.26 14.76
N LEU A 15 -30.08 27.67 13.87
CA LEU A 15 -30.09 26.22 13.67
C LEU A 15 -28.62 25.79 13.61
N LYS A 16 -28.21 24.93 14.54
CA LYS A 16 -26.89 24.31 14.57
C LYS A 16 -26.67 23.75 13.17
N LYS A 17 -25.88 24.43 12.33
CA LYS A 17 -25.48 23.92 11.02
C LYS A 17 -24.85 22.57 11.31
N SER A 18 -25.43 21.51 10.76
CA SER A 18 -24.89 20.16 10.85
C SER A 18 -23.39 20.22 10.55
N PRO A 19 -22.53 19.52 11.32
CA PRO A 19 -21.11 19.49 11.06
C PRO A 19 -20.86 19.13 9.59
N PRO A 20 -19.84 19.70 8.93
CA PRO A 20 -19.60 19.48 7.50
C PRO A 20 -19.54 17.99 7.13
N VAL A 21 -19.09 17.13 8.05
CA VAL A 21 -19.05 15.67 7.92
C VAL A 21 -20.44 15.06 7.72
N PHE A 22 -21.47 15.53 8.44
CA PHE A 22 -22.85 15.04 8.29
C PHE A 22 -23.45 15.44 6.95
N ASN A 23 -23.05 16.58 6.38
CA ASN A 23 -23.50 16.99 5.05
C ASN A 23 -22.85 16.15 3.95
N VAL A 24 -21.58 15.75 4.14
CA VAL A 24 -20.89 14.81 3.24
C VAL A 24 -21.54 13.42 3.33
N LEU A 25 -21.79 12.90 4.53
CA LEU A 25 -22.49 11.62 4.73
C LEU A 25 -23.90 11.64 4.13
N ARG A 26 -24.65 12.72 4.31
CA ARG A 26 -25.97 12.88 3.71
C ARG A 26 -25.90 12.94 2.18
N TYR A 27 -24.89 13.61 1.63
CA TYR A 27 -24.65 13.64 0.18
C TYR A 27 -24.28 12.26 -0.37
N LEU A 28 -23.43 11.50 0.32
CA LEU A 28 -23.07 10.13 -0.04
C LEU A 28 -24.30 9.21 0.01
N ALA A 29 -25.08 9.28 1.08
CA ALA A 29 -26.32 8.51 1.21
C ALA A 29 -27.32 8.83 0.09
N ASN A 30 -27.48 10.10 -0.24
CA ASN A 30 -28.39 10.54 -1.31
C ASN A 30 -27.92 10.15 -2.72
N ASN A 31 -26.64 9.80 -2.91
CA ASN A 31 -26.08 9.41 -4.21
C ASN A 31 -25.58 7.95 -4.22
N ILE A 32 -26.00 7.12 -3.27
CA ILE A 32 -25.45 5.79 -3.05
C ILE A 32 -25.54 4.88 -4.29
N THR A 33 -26.60 5.02 -5.09
CA THR A 33 -26.81 4.26 -6.34
C THR A 33 -25.85 4.66 -7.46
N LYS A 34 -25.53 5.95 -7.59
CA LYS A 34 -24.53 6.42 -8.56
C LYS A 34 -23.13 6.01 -8.14
N ILE A 35 -22.85 6.11 -6.84
CA ILE A 35 -21.56 5.71 -6.26
C ILE A 35 -21.36 4.19 -6.39
N SER A 36 -22.39 3.39 -6.12
CA SER A 36 -22.31 1.94 -6.27
C SER A 36 -22.07 1.52 -7.72
N LEU A 37 -22.69 2.17 -8.70
CA LEU A 37 -22.42 1.91 -10.12
C LEU A 37 -20.97 2.20 -10.49
N ILE A 38 -20.42 3.34 -10.05
CA ILE A 38 -19.01 3.69 -10.26
C ILE A 38 -18.09 2.65 -9.62
N LEU A 39 -18.39 2.21 -8.40
CA LEU A 39 -17.63 1.17 -7.72
C LEU A 39 -17.72 -0.17 -8.45
N VAL A 40 -18.88 -0.57 -8.97
CA VAL A 40 -19.01 -1.80 -9.78
C VAL A 40 -18.16 -1.71 -11.05
N MET A 41 -18.20 -0.58 -11.75
CA MET A 41 -17.37 -0.35 -12.95
C MET A 41 -15.88 -0.43 -12.62
N MET A 42 -15.45 0.21 -11.53
CA MET A 42 -14.07 0.14 -11.05
C MET A 42 -13.66 -1.31 -10.74
N GLY A 43 -14.55 -2.10 -10.15
CA GLY A 43 -14.30 -3.50 -9.82
C GLY A 43 -14.19 -4.37 -11.06
N CYS A 44 -15.02 -4.10 -12.07
CA CYS A 44 -14.95 -4.73 -13.38
C CYS A 44 -13.61 -4.45 -14.08
N PHE A 45 -13.16 -3.19 -14.12
CA PHE A 45 -11.85 -2.85 -14.68
C PHE A 45 -10.70 -3.52 -13.91
N ASN A 46 -10.80 -3.54 -12.58
CA ASN A 46 -9.78 -4.16 -11.73
C ASN A 46 -9.68 -5.67 -11.97
N LEU A 47 -10.83 -6.34 -12.08
CA LEU A 47 -10.89 -7.76 -12.40
C LEU A 47 -10.43 -8.06 -13.83
N TRP A 48 -10.87 -7.27 -14.81
CA TRP A 48 -10.45 -7.41 -16.21
C TRP A 48 -8.93 -7.31 -16.34
N PHE A 49 -8.32 -6.30 -15.71
CA PHE A 49 -6.87 -6.14 -15.70
C PHE A 49 -6.17 -7.32 -15.03
N TYR A 50 -6.69 -7.81 -13.91
CA TYR A 50 -6.15 -8.98 -13.22
C TYR A 50 -6.19 -10.23 -14.11
N LEU A 51 -7.36 -10.54 -14.69
CA LEU A 51 -7.59 -11.71 -15.53
C LEU A 51 -6.79 -11.66 -16.83
N TYR A 52 -6.66 -10.47 -17.43
CA TYR A 52 -5.82 -10.23 -18.60
C TYR A 52 -4.36 -10.58 -18.30
N ARG A 53 -3.86 -10.11 -17.16
CA ARG A 53 -2.47 -10.35 -16.73
C ARG A 53 -2.17 -11.82 -16.46
N ILE A 54 -3.17 -12.59 -16.03
CA ILE A 54 -3.01 -14.03 -15.79
C ILE A 54 -3.41 -14.89 -17.00
N ASP A 55 -3.64 -14.30 -18.18
CA ASP A 55 -4.07 -14.99 -19.40
C ASP A 55 -5.38 -15.81 -19.26
N HIS A 56 -6.26 -15.46 -18.31
CA HIS A 56 -7.55 -16.14 -18.06
C HIS A 56 -8.75 -15.19 -18.21
N LEU A 57 -8.73 -14.35 -19.25
CA LEU A 57 -9.83 -13.41 -19.54
C LEU A 57 -11.18 -14.10 -19.80
N THR A 58 -11.15 -15.38 -20.20
CA THR A 58 -12.32 -16.23 -20.40
C THR A 58 -13.17 -16.40 -19.14
N LEU A 59 -12.61 -16.18 -17.95
CA LEU A 59 -13.32 -16.27 -16.68
C LEU A 59 -14.15 -15.01 -16.34
N LEU A 60 -13.94 -13.91 -17.05
CA LEU A 60 -14.60 -12.62 -16.77
C LEU A 60 -16.14 -12.70 -16.80
N PRO A 61 -16.80 -13.34 -17.79
CA PRO A 61 -18.26 -13.42 -17.82
C PRO A 61 -18.85 -14.08 -16.57
N SER A 62 -18.18 -15.10 -16.03
CA SER A 62 -18.62 -15.80 -14.82
C SER A 62 -18.66 -14.91 -13.56
N MET A 63 -17.94 -13.79 -13.58
CA MET A 63 -17.82 -12.85 -12.48
C MET A 63 -18.75 -11.65 -12.63
N LEU A 64 -18.99 -11.22 -13.86
CA LEU A 64 -19.89 -10.10 -14.16
C LEU A 64 -21.33 -10.39 -13.71
N THR A 65 -21.70 -11.66 -13.59
CA THR A 65 -22.99 -12.10 -13.04
C THR A 65 -23.08 -11.96 -11.51
N THR A 66 -21.98 -11.60 -10.83
CA THR A 66 -21.92 -11.44 -9.36
C THR A 66 -21.52 -10.01 -8.94
N PRO A 67 -22.48 -9.06 -8.83
CA PRO A 67 -22.19 -7.66 -8.47
C PRO A 67 -21.54 -7.49 -7.10
N SER A 68 -21.82 -8.38 -6.15
CA SER A 68 -21.23 -8.38 -4.81
C SER A 68 -19.72 -8.57 -4.85
N THR A 69 -19.23 -9.46 -5.71
CA THR A 69 -17.80 -9.71 -5.93
C THR A 69 -17.10 -8.47 -6.50
N LEU A 70 -17.72 -7.81 -7.48
CA LEU A 70 -17.17 -6.58 -8.08
C LEU A 70 -17.08 -5.45 -7.04
N LEU A 71 -18.08 -5.31 -6.18
CA LEU A 71 -18.04 -4.36 -5.07
C LEU A 71 -16.94 -4.70 -4.07
N ALA A 72 -16.78 -5.97 -3.70
CA ALA A 72 -15.74 -6.40 -2.77
C ALA A 72 -14.33 -6.08 -3.30
N ILE A 73 -14.07 -6.34 -4.58
CA ILE A 73 -12.81 -5.97 -5.25
C ILE A 73 -12.57 -4.45 -5.16
N SER A 74 -13.60 -3.64 -5.44
CA SER A 74 -13.50 -2.19 -5.40
C SER A 74 -13.26 -1.63 -4.00
N PHE A 75 -13.97 -2.15 -3.00
CA PHE A 75 -13.75 -1.75 -1.61
C PHE A 75 -12.36 -2.16 -1.12
N ALA A 76 -11.87 -3.34 -1.49
CA ALA A 76 -10.53 -3.77 -1.16
C ALA A 76 -9.47 -2.86 -1.79
N LEU A 77 -9.60 -2.53 -3.08
CA LEU A 77 -8.68 -1.61 -3.77
C LEU A 77 -8.73 -0.19 -3.18
N ALA A 78 -9.93 0.33 -2.94
CA ALA A 78 -10.12 1.64 -2.30
C ALA A 78 -9.50 1.66 -0.90
N GLY A 79 -9.68 0.61 -0.11
CA GLY A 79 -9.07 0.44 1.21
C GLY A 79 -7.54 0.48 1.16
N ILE A 80 -6.93 -0.25 0.20
CA ILE A 80 -5.47 -0.24 0.00
C ILE A 80 -4.97 1.17 -0.36
N ILE A 81 -5.65 1.86 -1.29
CA ILE A 81 -5.29 3.22 -1.71
C ILE A 81 -5.40 4.19 -0.53
N VAL A 82 -6.49 4.14 0.23
CA VAL A 82 -6.69 5.00 1.41
C VAL A 82 -5.62 4.74 2.47
N ALA A 83 -5.33 3.48 2.79
CA ALA A 83 -4.28 3.12 3.75
C ALA A 83 -2.90 3.62 3.31
N PHE A 84 -2.60 3.51 2.01
CA PHE A 84 -1.36 4.03 1.44
C PHE A 84 -1.24 5.55 1.59
N PHE A 85 -2.31 6.30 1.29
CA PHE A 85 -2.31 7.75 1.50
C PHE A 85 -2.20 8.17 2.96
N ILE A 86 -2.89 7.48 3.88
CA ILE A 86 -2.76 7.73 5.32
C ILE A 86 -1.29 7.56 5.75
N THR A 87 -0.63 6.53 5.22
CA THR A 87 0.79 6.27 5.46
C THR A 87 1.65 7.43 4.96
N LEU A 88 1.45 7.92 3.73
CA LEU A 88 2.21 9.06 3.19
C LEU A 88 1.94 10.38 3.92
N LEU A 89 0.71 10.58 4.43
CA LEU A 89 0.33 11.77 5.19
C LEU A 89 0.79 11.72 6.65
N MET A 90 1.34 10.59 7.13
CA MET A 90 1.73 10.42 8.53
C MET A 90 2.64 11.55 9.06
N PRO A 91 3.68 12.04 8.36
CA PRO A 91 4.51 13.14 8.84
C PRO A 91 3.71 14.44 9.02
N ALA A 92 2.75 14.69 8.13
CA ALA A 92 1.83 15.82 8.21
C ALA A 92 0.83 15.67 9.36
N ILE A 93 0.36 14.45 9.66
CA ILE A 93 -0.50 14.17 10.83
C ILE A 93 0.26 14.45 12.12
N PHE A 94 1.53 14.02 12.23
CA PHE A 94 2.37 14.30 13.40
C PHE A 94 2.62 15.80 13.56
N TYR A 95 2.92 16.49 12.46
CA TYR A 95 3.06 17.95 12.46
C TYR A 95 1.77 18.64 12.92
N LEU A 96 0.62 18.26 12.36
CA LEU A 96 -0.69 18.80 12.73
C LEU A 96 -1.00 18.55 14.22
N ALA A 97 -0.82 17.32 14.70
CA ALA A 97 -1.04 16.96 16.10
C ALA A 97 -0.19 17.82 17.03
N LYS A 98 1.09 18.02 16.71
CA LYS A 98 1.97 18.92 17.46
C LYS A 98 1.46 20.35 17.46
N THR A 99 1.01 20.87 16.31
CA THR A 99 0.50 22.25 16.23
C THR A 99 -0.79 22.45 17.03
N LEU A 100 -1.67 21.44 17.08
CA LEU A 100 -2.91 21.49 17.86
C LEU A 100 -2.68 21.36 19.37
N LEU A 101 -1.65 20.61 19.78
CA LEU A 101 -1.28 20.42 21.20
C LEU A 101 -0.41 21.55 21.76
N SER A 102 0.20 22.36 20.89
CA SER A 102 1.02 23.51 21.28
C SER A 102 0.15 24.62 21.87
N LYS A 103 0.58 25.17 23.01
CA LYS A 103 -0.05 26.38 23.59
C LYS A 103 0.08 27.58 22.63
N GLU A 104 1.18 27.65 21.89
CA GLU A 104 1.38 28.60 20.82
C GLU A 104 0.65 28.12 19.56
N HIS A 105 -0.40 28.85 19.17
CA HIS A 105 -1.25 28.53 18.01
C HIS A 105 -0.59 28.78 16.64
N LYS A 106 0.66 29.28 16.63
CA LYS A 106 1.41 29.57 15.40
C LYS A 106 2.63 28.66 15.30
N PRO A 107 2.72 27.81 14.26
CA PRO A 107 3.91 27.00 14.05
C PRO A 107 5.12 27.87 13.65
N ASP A 108 6.30 27.51 14.14
CA ASP A 108 7.56 28.12 13.69
C ASP A 108 7.95 27.56 12.31
N LYS A 109 8.20 28.45 11.35
CA LYS A 109 8.58 28.09 9.99
C LYS A 109 9.89 27.30 9.95
N ALA A 110 10.78 27.53 10.90
CA ALA A 110 12.09 26.86 10.97
C ALA A 110 11.98 25.34 11.14
N ILE A 111 10.87 24.82 11.69
CA ILE A 111 10.65 23.38 11.87
C ILE A 111 10.71 22.64 10.53
N ILE A 112 10.19 23.24 9.47
CA ILE A 112 10.08 22.60 8.15
C ILE A 112 11.45 22.35 7.51
N PRO A 113 12.34 23.35 7.31
CA PRO A 113 13.66 23.11 6.72
C PRO A 113 14.54 22.21 7.59
N HIS A 114 14.47 22.32 8.93
CA HIS A 114 15.18 21.42 9.83
C HIS A 114 14.70 19.97 9.69
N SER A 115 13.39 19.76 9.63
CA SER A 115 12.81 18.44 9.39
C SER A 115 13.26 17.89 8.03
N PHE A 116 13.20 18.70 6.97
CA PHE A 116 13.57 18.30 5.62
C PHE A 116 15.04 17.87 5.52
N LEU A 117 15.95 18.65 6.14
CA LEU A 117 17.36 18.33 6.21
C LEU A 117 17.59 16.97 6.87
N ILE A 118 16.96 16.71 8.02
CA ILE A 118 17.05 15.42 8.71
C ILE A 118 16.53 14.28 7.82
N SER A 119 15.39 14.47 7.14
CA SER A 119 14.85 13.46 6.22
C SER A 119 15.82 13.15 5.07
N MET A 120 16.47 14.18 4.52
CA MET A 120 17.47 14.03 3.47
C MET A 120 18.71 13.26 3.96
N ILE A 121 19.18 13.55 5.17
CA ILE A 121 20.29 12.81 5.80
C ILE A 121 19.91 11.34 5.92
N ILE A 122 18.75 11.04 6.49
CA ILE A 122 18.25 9.67 6.65
C ILE A 122 18.20 8.96 5.30
N ALA A 123 17.69 9.62 4.25
CA ALA A 123 17.63 9.05 2.91
C ALA A 123 19.00 8.75 2.30
N VAL A 124 19.96 9.67 2.40
CA VAL A 124 21.33 9.43 1.92
C VAL A 124 21.96 8.26 2.67
N THR A 125 21.86 8.26 4.01
CA THR A 125 22.43 7.19 4.83
C THR A 125 21.75 5.84 4.61
N GLY A 126 20.45 5.82 4.29
CA GLY A 126 19.68 4.61 4.06
C GLY A 126 20.00 3.88 2.75
N VAL A 127 20.74 4.52 1.83
CA VAL A 127 21.13 3.93 0.52
C VAL A 127 22.62 3.53 0.49
N LEU A 128 23.41 3.98 1.46
CA LEU A 128 24.83 3.70 1.57
C LEU A 128 25.10 2.34 2.26
N GLU A 129 26.31 1.81 2.07
CA GLU A 129 26.79 0.64 2.81
C GLU A 129 26.96 0.98 4.29
N SER A 130 26.79 0.01 5.19
CA SER A 130 26.72 0.26 6.65
C SER A 130 27.90 1.07 7.21
N GLU A 131 29.12 0.80 6.74
CA GLU A 131 30.33 1.50 7.22
C GLU A 131 30.38 2.96 6.73
N THR A 132 30.11 3.18 5.45
CA THR A 132 30.09 4.53 4.85
C THR A 132 28.89 5.35 5.32
N ALA A 133 27.74 4.70 5.52
CA ALA A 133 26.53 5.28 6.07
C ALA A 133 26.75 5.80 7.49
N PHE A 134 27.38 5.00 8.36
CA PHE A 134 27.64 5.37 9.75
C PHE A 134 28.58 6.58 9.85
N LEU A 135 29.69 6.57 9.10
CA LEU A 135 30.63 7.70 9.05
C LEU A 135 29.97 8.97 8.51
N THR A 136 29.18 8.85 7.44
CA THR A 136 28.45 9.99 6.85
C THR A 136 27.39 10.53 7.81
N LEU A 137 26.70 9.64 8.53
CA LEU A 137 25.71 10.03 9.53
C LEU A 137 26.37 10.79 10.69
N ILE A 138 27.49 10.29 11.23
CA ILE A 138 28.25 10.99 12.27
C ILE A 138 28.72 12.36 11.80
N PHE A 139 29.29 12.45 10.59
CA PHE A 139 29.79 13.72 10.05
C PHE A 139 28.67 14.76 9.90
N ILE A 140 27.53 14.38 9.32
CA ILE A 140 26.45 15.33 9.12
C ILE A 140 25.73 15.67 10.44
N PHE A 141 25.53 14.68 11.32
CA PHE A 141 24.89 14.90 12.61
C PHE A 141 25.77 15.77 13.52
N SER A 142 27.09 15.57 13.52
CA SER A 142 28.02 16.44 14.25
C SER A 142 28.02 17.86 13.71
N GLY A 143 28.05 18.07 12.39
CA GLY A 143 27.89 19.40 11.79
C GLY A 143 26.56 20.07 12.17
N TYR A 144 25.47 19.31 12.17
CA TYR A 144 24.15 19.79 12.57
C TYR A 144 24.06 20.12 14.08
N CYS A 145 24.70 19.32 14.92
CA CYS A 145 24.84 19.59 16.36
C CYS A 145 25.71 20.83 16.64
N ILE A 146 26.77 21.06 15.87
CA ILE A 146 27.60 22.26 15.99
C ILE A 146 26.76 23.50 15.69
N ILE A 147 25.98 23.49 14.61
CA ILE A 147 25.06 24.58 14.25
C ILE A 147 24.04 24.81 15.37
N LEU A 148 23.47 23.74 15.93
CA LEU A 148 22.57 23.82 17.08
C LEU A 148 23.25 24.47 18.29
N ILE A 149 24.46 24.04 18.64
CA ILE A 149 25.24 24.61 19.75
C ILE A 149 25.52 26.09 19.51
N THR A 150 25.88 26.50 18.29
CA THR A 150 26.06 27.92 17.94
C THR A 150 24.76 28.71 18.15
N TYR A 151 23.60 28.18 17.73
CA TYR A 151 22.32 28.85 17.96
C TYR A 151 21.88 28.86 19.43
N LEU A 152 22.24 27.85 20.22
CA LEU A 152 21.99 27.80 21.67
C LEU A 152 22.84 28.84 22.41
N LEU A 153 24.08 29.06 21.97
CA LEU A 153 25.01 30.02 22.60
C LEU A 153 24.72 31.48 22.25
N TYR A 154 24.22 31.75 21.03
CA TYR A 154 24.02 33.12 20.52
C TYR A 154 22.54 33.53 20.38
N GLY A 155 21.57 32.70 20.78
CA GLY A 155 20.14 32.93 20.56
C GLY A 155 19.22 32.43 21.68
N ASP A 156 17.91 32.42 21.40
CA ASP A 156 16.90 31.90 22.32
C ASP A 156 16.94 30.35 22.35
N TRP A 157 17.69 29.83 23.31
CA TRP A 157 17.98 28.40 23.41
C TRP A 157 16.73 27.53 23.58
N LYS A 158 15.69 28.01 24.28
CA LYS A 158 14.45 27.25 24.51
C LYS A 158 13.67 27.08 23.21
N ARG A 159 13.60 28.15 22.41
CA ARG A 159 12.93 28.12 21.11
C ARG A 159 13.64 27.16 20.15
N GLN A 160 14.97 27.20 20.10
CA GLN A 160 15.76 26.35 19.21
C GLN A 160 15.66 24.86 19.57
N LEU A 161 15.70 24.53 20.87
CA LEU A 161 15.49 23.17 21.34
C LEU A 161 14.09 22.65 20.96
N ASN A 162 13.05 23.48 21.08
CA ASN A 162 11.69 23.12 20.67
C ASN A 162 11.56 22.86 19.16
N ILE A 163 12.22 23.68 18.33
CA ILE A 163 12.26 23.49 16.87
C ILE A 163 12.92 22.15 16.54
N TYR A 164 14.07 21.87 17.18
CA TYR A 164 14.84 20.65 16.97
C TYR A 164 14.07 19.38 17.37
N CYS A 165 13.53 19.33 18.58
CA CYS A 165 12.72 18.21 19.03
C CYS A 165 11.49 17.99 18.13
N SER A 166 10.85 19.08 17.68
CA SER A 166 9.72 18.99 16.75
C SER A 166 10.13 18.37 15.40
N ALA A 167 11.28 18.77 14.86
CA ALA A 167 11.81 18.23 13.60
C ALA A 167 12.11 16.73 13.71
N ILE A 168 12.66 16.26 14.84
CA ILE A 168 12.91 14.82 15.07
C ILE A 168 11.60 14.04 15.10
N ILE A 169 10.58 14.52 15.82
CA ILE A 169 9.29 13.82 15.95
C ILE A 169 8.64 13.57 14.58
N ILE A 170 8.66 14.57 13.69
CA ILE A 170 8.12 14.43 12.32
C ILE A 170 8.91 13.38 11.54
N ASN A 171 10.23 13.32 11.73
CA ASN A 171 11.11 12.36 11.07
C ASN A 171 10.93 10.92 11.57
N VAL A 172 10.44 10.69 12.80
CA VAL A 172 10.09 9.33 13.26
C VAL A 172 9.03 8.70 12.35
N ALA A 173 7.98 9.45 12.00
CA ALA A 173 6.96 8.97 11.05
C ALA A 173 7.56 8.71 9.66
N PHE A 174 8.51 9.55 9.24
CA PHE A 174 9.20 9.40 7.97
C PHE A 174 10.08 8.14 7.91
N ILE A 175 10.78 7.80 8.99
CA ILE A 175 11.58 6.56 9.09
C ILE A 175 10.69 5.32 8.91
N ILE A 176 9.50 5.30 9.52
CA ILE A 176 8.54 4.19 9.39
C ILE A 176 8.14 4.02 7.91
N ILE A 177 7.87 5.12 7.21
CA ILE A 177 7.53 5.12 5.78
C ILE A 177 8.69 4.58 4.95
N LEU A 178 9.91 5.04 5.19
CA LEU A 178 11.09 4.56 4.48
C LEU A 178 11.33 3.07 4.67
N ALA A 179 11.23 2.57 5.90
CA ALA A 179 11.36 1.15 6.19
C ALA A 179 10.30 0.33 5.44
N PHE A 180 9.06 0.83 5.38
CA PHE A 180 7.98 0.19 4.63
C PHE A 180 8.28 0.16 3.12
N ILE A 181 8.68 1.28 2.54
CA ILE A 181 8.99 1.38 1.10
C ILE A 181 10.17 0.49 0.74
N TYR A 182 11.26 0.53 1.53
CA TYR A 182 12.46 -0.26 1.25
C TYR A 182 12.18 -1.76 1.23
N ASN A 183 11.45 -2.25 2.23
CA ASN A 183 11.13 -3.66 2.38
C ASN A 183 10.06 -4.15 1.39
N LYS A 184 9.05 -3.32 1.10
CA LYS A 184 7.92 -3.75 0.27
C LYS A 184 8.09 -3.46 -1.20
N ALA A 185 8.78 -2.39 -1.59
CA ALA A 185 9.08 -2.10 -2.99
C ALA A 185 10.33 -2.83 -3.51
N ASP A 186 10.95 -3.67 -2.69
CA ASP A 186 12.18 -4.40 -2.98
C ASP A 186 13.24 -3.51 -3.65
N LEU A 187 13.39 -2.31 -3.08
CA LEU A 187 14.37 -1.35 -3.56
C LEU A 187 15.79 -1.89 -3.46
N SER A 188 16.02 -2.94 -2.66
CA SER A 188 17.32 -3.59 -2.46
C SER A 188 17.96 -4.05 -3.78
N GLY A 189 17.16 -4.53 -4.74
CA GLY A 189 17.60 -5.00 -6.05
C GLY A 189 17.79 -3.89 -7.09
N ILE A 190 17.43 -2.65 -6.77
CA ILE A 190 17.53 -1.50 -7.68
C ILE A 190 18.87 -0.78 -7.44
N ASP A 191 19.46 -0.24 -8.52
CA ASP A 191 20.72 0.52 -8.41
C ASP A 191 20.62 1.67 -7.38
N ARG A 192 21.75 1.97 -6.72
CA ARG A 192 21.83 2.98 -5.65
C ARG A 192 21.30 4.34 -6.08
N PHE A 193 21.60 4.76 -7.32
CA PHE A 193 21.16 6.06 -7.83
C PHE A 193 19.62 6.16 -7.92
N TYR A 194 18.99 5.14 -8.50
CA TYR A 194 17.53 5.11 -8.63
C TYR A 194 16.83 4.96 -7.28
N ARG A 195 17.39 4.19 -6.33
CA ARG A 195 16.90 4.13 -4.95
C ARG A 195 16.86 5.49 -4.29
N PHE A 196 17.95 6.24 -4.39
CA PHE A 196 18.04 7.59 -3.82
C PHE A 196 17.00 8.52 -4.43
N ILE A 197 16.86 8.51 -5.76
CA ILE A 197 15.83 9.31 -6.46
C ILE A 197 14.43 8.95 -5.95
N THR A 198 14.10 7.67 -5.88
CA THR A 198 12.80 7.20 -5.39
C THR A 198 12.51 7.74 -3.99
N ILE A 199 13.46 7.56 -3.06
CA ILE A 199 13.33 8.03 -1.68
C ILE A 199 13.22 9.56 -1.62
N PHE A 200 14.03 10.29 -2.37
CA PHE A 200 14.02 11.75 -2.43
C PHE A 200 12.67 12.30 -2.92
N LEU A 201 12.06 11.65 -3.90
CA LEU A 201 10.73 12.03 -4.36
C LEU A 201 9.66 11.78 -3.29
N TYR A 202 9.74 10.66 -2.54
CA TYR A 202 8.86 10.42 -1.40
C TYR A 202 9.03 11.45 -0.28
N ILE A 203 10.27 11.87 0.03
CA ILE A 203 10.52 13.00 0.93
C ILE A 203 9.71 14.19 0.45
N THR A 204 9.94 14.62 -0.79
CA THR A 204 9.32 15.81 -1.37
C THR A 204 7.78 15.75 -1.28
N ILE A 205 7.20 14.59 -1.61
CA ILE A 205 5.77 14.32 -1.50
C ILE A 205 5.23 14.50 -0.08
N CYS A 206 5.92 13.94 0.93
CA CYS A 206 5.50 14.04 2.33
C CYS A 206 5.58 15.48 2.89
N TYR A 207 6.41 16.36 2.30
CA TYR A 207 6.55 17.75 2.75
C TYR A 207 5.48 18.71 2.20
N PHE A 208 4.88 18.44 1.04
CA PHE A 208 3.77 19.24 0.52
C PHE A 208 2.60 19.43 1.51
N PRO A 209 2.05 18.36 2.14
CA PRO A 209 0.96 18.52 3.10
C PRO A 209 1.40 19.24 4.38
N ILE A 210 2.67 19.09 4.82
CA ILE A 210 3.24 19.85 5.95
C ILE A 210 3.22 21.36 5.66
N MET A 211 3.66 21.75 4.46
CA MET A 211 3.64 23.14 4.00
C MET A 211 2.21 23.71 3.95
N ALA A 212 1.26 22.93 3.42
CA ALA A 212 -0.14 23.34 3.37
C ALA A 212 -0.75 23.55 4.76
N ILE A 213 -0.39 22.71 5.75
CA ILE A 213 -0.81 22.88 7.15
C ILE A 213 -0.20 24.15 7.75
N TYR A 214 1.09 24.40 7.51
CA TYR A 214 1.75 25.63 7.99
C TYR A 214 1.05 26.89 7.47
N ASP A 215 0.78 26.96 6.17
CA ASP A 215 0.12 28.10 5.54
C ASP A 215 -1.32 28.27 6.07
N PHE A 216 -2.01 27.18 6.38
CA PHE A 216 -3.34 27.22 6.99
C PHE A 216 -3.34 27.93 8.36
N PHE A 217 -2.39 27.60 9.25
CA PHE A 217 -2.30 28.22 10.57
C PHE A 217 -1.72 29.65 10.54
N ASN A 218 -0.89 29.97 9.55
CA ASN A 218 -0.30 31.31 9.44
C ASN A 218 -1.20 32.31 8.67
N GLY A 219 -1.99 31.82 7.70
CA GLY A 219 -2.81 32.64 6.80
C GLY A 219 -4.25 32.93 7.25
N THR A 220 -4.71 32.36 8.36
CA THR A 220 -6.12 32.45 8.79
C THR A 220 -6.44 33.77 9.51
N LYS A 221 -6.41 34.89 8.77
CA LYS A 221 -7.33 36.03 8.99
C LYS A 221 -8.64 35.88 8.20
N ARG A 222 -8.73 34.94 7.25
CA ARG A 222 -9.95 34.60 6.50
C ARG A 222 -10.06 33.09 6.45
N GLY A 223 -11.21 32.52 6.80
CA GLY A 223 -11.43 31.08 6.93
C GLY A 223 -11.18 30.25 5.67
N ILE A 224 -11.54 28.96 5.71
CA ILE A 224 -11.37 28.02 4.58
C ILE A 224 -12.12 28.55 3.36
N ASN A 225 -11.39 29.14 2.41
CA ASN A 225 -11.96 29.63 1.16
C ASN A 225 -11.96 28.51 0.11
N LYS A 226 -12.86 28.59 -0.88
CA LYS A 226 -12.94 27.66 -2.02
C LYS A 226 -11.58 27.45 -2.71
N LYS A 227 -10.76 28.49 -2.80
CA LYS A 227 -9.39 28.43 -3.36
C LYS A 227 -8.46 27.51 -2.58
N THR A 228 -8.56 27.48 -1.24
CA THR A 228 -7.76 26.61 -0.36
C THR A 228 -8.15 25.14 -0.54
N ILE A 229 -9.46 24.85 -0.67
CA ILE A 229 -9.96 23.50 -0.92
C ILE A 229 -9.46 22.99 -2.28
N ILE A 230 -9.53 23.83 -3.33
CA ILE A 230 -9.02 23.48 -4.66
C ILE A 230 -7.52 23.22 -4.61
N SER A 231 -6.74 24.08 -3.96
CA SER A 231 -5.29 23.90 -3.82
C SER A 231 -4.91 22.61 -3.09
N LEU A 232 -5.60 22.27 -2.00
CA LEU A 232 -5.40 21.00 -1.28
C LEU A 232 -5.74 19.79 -2.16
N ALA A 233 -6.87 19.84 -2.88
CA ALA A 233 -7.27 18.78 -3.79
C ALA A 233 -6.27 18.60 -4.94
N THR A 234 -5.80 19.69 -5.56
CA THR A 234 -4.77 19.64 -6.60
C THR A 234 -3.47 19.07 -6.07
N THR A 235 -3.05 19.46 -4.86
CA THR A 235 -1.85 18.92 -4.21
C THR A 235 -1.98 17.41 -4.00
N PHE A 236 -3.14 16.94 -3.55
CA PHE A 236 -3.40 15.52 -3.34
C PHE A 236 -3.38 14.72 -4.66
N ILE A 237 -3.94 15.27 -5.74
CA ILE A 237 -3.90 14.65 -7.07
C ILE A 237 -2.46 14.56 -7.59
N ILE A 238 -1.66 15.61 -7.42
CA ILE A 238 -0.24 15.60 -7.82
C ILE A 238 0.52 14.55 -7.02
N ILE A 239 0.34 14.51 -5.70
CA ILE A 239 0.94 13.50 -4.83
C ILE A 239 0.56 12.09 -5.29
N PHE A 240 -0.72 11.86 -5.59
CA PHE A 240 -1.20 10.58 -6.10
C PHE A 240 -0.48 10.19 -7.39
N TYR A 241 -0.55 11.07 -8.39
CA TYR A 241 0.04 10.83 -9.71
C TYR A 241 1.53 10.53 -9.60
N VAL A 242 2.29 11.38 -8.90
CA VAL A 242 3.73 11.23 -8.74
C VAL A 242 4.06 9.91 -8.04
N THR A 243 3.33 9.57 -6.98
CA THR A 243 3.57 8.31 -6.26
C THR A 243 3.28 7.07 -7.10
N LEU A 244 2.23 7.10 -7.92
CA LEU A 244 1.91 6.02 -8.84
C LEU A 244 3.01 5.76 -9.88
N ASN A 245 3.69 6.82 -10.34
CA ASN A 245 4.77 6.71 -11.31
C ASN A 245 6.09 6.24 -10.69
N ILE A 246 6.35 6.64 -9.44
CA ILE A 246 7.60 6.30 -8.75
C ILE A 246 7.57 4.89 -8.17
N THR A 247 6.40 4.42 -7.71
CA THR A 247 6.28 3.14 -7.00
C THR A 247 6.16 1.98 -8.01
N PRO A 248 7.20 1.13 -8.17
CA PRO A 248 7.21 0.03 -9.12
C PRO A 248 5.99 -0.88 -8.99
N GLY A 249 5.18 -1.06 -10.03
CA GLY A 249 4.06 -2.00 -10.01
C GLY A 249 3.03 -1.78 -8.91
N PHE A 250 2.89 -0.55 -8.38
CA PHE A 250 1.95 -0.29 -7.27
C PHE A 250 0.53 -0.73 -7.61
N PHE A 251 0.02 -0.36 -8.78
CA PHE A 251 -1.32 -0.78 -9.21
C PHE A 251 -1.44 -2.29 -9.32
N VAL A 252 -0.41 -2.98 -9.80
CA VAL A 252 -0.42 -4.44 -9.93
C VAL A 252 -0.42 -5.10 -8.56
N ARG A 253 0.38 -4.60 -7.61
CA ARG A 253 0.38 -5.09 -6.23
C ARG A 253 -0.94 -4.79 -5.52
N ALA A 254 -1.47 -3.59 -5.68
CA ALA A 254 -2.75 -3.19 -5.10
C ALA A 254 -3.91 -4.01 -5.69
N ASN A 255 -3.90 -4.24 -7.00
CA ASN A 255 -4.86 -5.11 -7.69
C ASN A 255 -4.76 -6.55 -7.19
N ASP A 256 -3.57 -7.14 -7.18
CA ASP A 256 -3.33 -8.51 -6.72
C ASP A 256 -3.78 -8.73 -5.26
N HIS A 257 -3.46 -7.77 -4.38
CA HIS A 257 -3.94 -7.78 -3.00
C HIS A 257 -5.44 -7.54 -2.88
N ALA A 258 -6.05 -6.71 -3.74
CA ALA A 258 -7.49 -6.51 -3.75
C ALA A 258 -8.23 -7.80 -4.14
N ILE A 259 -7.74 -8.54 -5.13
CA ILE A 259 -8.28 -9.85 -5.52
C ILE A 259 -8.12 -10.88 -4.38
N TYR A 260 -6.97 -10.89 -3.70
CA TYR A 260 -6.76 -11.72 -2.51
C TYR A 260 -7.74 -11.38 -1.38
N LEU A 261 -7.91 -10.09 -1.04
CA LEU A 261 -8.84 -9.63 -0.01
C LEU A 261 -10.30 -9.88 -0.38
N ALA A 262 -10.64 -9.87 -1.67
CA ALA A 262 -11.96 -10.26 -2.17
C ALA A 262 -12.19 -11.80 -2.12
N GLY A 263 -11.19 -12.59 -1.73
CA GLY A 263 -11.27 -14.05 -1.61
C GLY A 263 -11.10 -14.81 -2.93
N LEU A 264 -10.80 -14.11 -4.03
CA LEU A 264 -10.69 -14.70 -5.36
C LEU A 264 -9.30 -15.28 -5.66
N LYS A 265 -8.33 -15.10 -4.77
CA LYS A 265 -6.97 -15.63 -4.88
C LYS A 265 -6.55 -16.19 -3.53
N SER A 266 -5.72 -17.24 -3.53
CA SER A 266 -5.04 -17.75 -2.34
C SER A 266 -3.54 -17.82 -2.55
N ASN A 267 -2.77 -17.31 -1.58
CA ASN A 267 -1.32 -17.49 -1.52
C ASN A 267 -0.90 -18.73 -0.70
N HIS A 268 -1.86 -19.47 -0.13
CA HIS A 268 -1.58 -20.69 0.61
C HIS A 268 -1.38 -21.86 -0.35
N ILE A 269 -0.32 -22.63 -0.12
CA ILE A 269 -0.11 -23.90 -0.80
C ILE A 269 -1.08 -24.91 -0.19
N ASN A 270 -1.91 -25.52 -1.02
CA ASN A 270 -2.87 -26.53 -0.64
C ASN A 270 -2.68 -27.79 -1.49
N LEU A 271 -3.26 -28.89 -1.03
CA LEU A 271 -3.38 -30.11 -1.81
C LEU A 271 -4.68 -30.09 -2.61
N TYR A 272 -4.58 -30.29 -3.92
CA TYR A 272 -5.71 -30.30 -4.83
C TYR A 272 -5.88 -31.68 -5.43
N LYS A 273 -7.14 -32.16 -5.44
CA LYS A 273 -7.52 -33.41 -6.06
C LYS A 273 -7.84 -33.17 -7.54
N ILE A 274 -7.14 -33.88 -8.42
CA ILE A 274 -7.29 -33.77 -9.88
C ILE A 274 -7.59 -35.16 -10.45
N GLN A 275 -8.45 -35.24 -11.46
CA GLN A 275 -8.62 -36.48 -12.22
C GLN A 275 -7.47 -36.62 -13.22
N ALA A 276 -6.71 -37.71 -13.12
CA ALA A 276 -5.57 -38.01 -13.98
C ALA A 276 -5.95 -38.08 -15.47
N ASN A 277 -7.21 -38.42 -15.75
CA ASN A 277 -7.72 -38.65 -17.10
C ASN A 277 -8.03 -37.32 -17.84
N GLU A 278 -8.22 -36.22 -17.10
CA GLU A 278 -8.51 -34.89 -17.68
C GLU A 278 -7.27 -34.19 -18.24
N TYR A 279 -6.06 -34.62 -17.83
CA TYR A 279 -4.81 -33.96 -18.21
C TYR A 279 -3.76 -34.95 -18.70
N PRO A 280 -2.93 -34.57 -19.69
CA PRO A 280 -1.88 -35.44 -20.18
C PRO A 280 -0.86 -35.81 -19.08
N ALA A 281 -0.45 -37.08 -19.02
CA ALA A 281 0.46 -37.58 -17.99
C ALA A 281 1.81 -36.83 -17.91
N HIS A 282 2.25 -36.18 -18.99
CA HIS A 282 3.48 -35.40 -19.02
C HIS A 282 3.40 -34.06 -18.27
N TRP A 283 2.19 -33.52 -18.03
CA TRP A 283 2.01 -32.31 -17.21
C TRP A 283 2.52 -32.51 -15.78
N PHE A 284 2.27 -33.67 -15.20
CA PHE A 284 2.60 -33.96 -13.80
C PHE A 284 4.01 -34.50 -13.57
N LYS A 285 4.76 -34.86 -14.62
CA LYS A 285 6.04 -35.59 -14.48
C LYS A 285 7.21 -34.69 -14.05
N ASN A 286 7.20 -33.43 -14.45
CA ASN A 286 8.34 -32.51 -14.27
C ASN A 286 7.99 -31.17 -13.60
N LYS A 287 6.69 -30.84 -13.48
CA LYS A 287 6.26 -29.48 -13.09
C LYS A 287 5.40 -29.43 -11.83
N TRP A 288 4.87 -30.56 -11.38
CA TRP A 288 3.98 -30.65 -10.24
C TRP A 288 4.52 -31.63 -9.20
N THR A 289 4.46 -31.24 -7.94
CA THR A 289 4.79 -32.12 -6.82
C THR A 289 3.58 -33.01 -6.52
N VAL A 290 3.62 -34.24 -7.02
CA VAL A 290 2.59 -35.26 -6.77
C VAL A 290 2.87 -35.93 -5.42
N LYS A 291 1.92 -35.87 -4.48
CA LYS A 291 2.06 -36.51 -3.14
C LYS A 291 1.49 -37.91 -3.08
N TYR A 292 0.32 -38.10 -3.69
CA TYR A 292 -0.39 -39.37 -3.66
C TYR A 292 -1.19 -39.58 -4.94
N ARG A 293 -1.24 -40.83 -5.40
CA ARG A 293 -2.06 -41.26 -6.53
C ARG A 293 -2.99 -42.35 -6.03
N GLU A 294 -4.29 -42.14 -6.20
CA GLU A 294 -5.33 -43.07 -5.81
C GLU A 294 -6.20 -43.36 -7.04
N ASN A 295 -6.05 -44.54 -7.63
CA ASN A 295 -6.70 -44.94 -8.87
C ASN A 295 -6.53 -43.89 -9.98
N GLU A 296 -7.63 -43.23 -10.37
CA GLU A 296 -7.70 -42.19 -11.40
C GLU A 296 -7.54 -40.76 -10.85
N THR A 297 -7.28 -40.60 -9.55
CA THR A 297 -7.15 -39.30 -8.91
C THR A 297 -5.74 -39.05 -8.41
N ILE A 298 -5.25 -37.83 -8.61
CA ILE A 298 -3.91 -37.39 -8.22
C ILE A 298 -4.06 -36.21 -7.27
N TRP A 299 -3.33 -36.25 -6.16
CA TRP A 299 -3.19 -35.12 -5.26
C TRP A 299 -1.90 -34.37 -5.56
N VAL A 300 -2.05 -33.09 -5.91
CA VAL A 300 -0.93 -32.21 -6.27
C VAL A 300 -0.84 -31.02 -5.33
N GLU A 301 0.38 -30.60 -5.03
CA GLU A 301 0.63 -29.35 -4.30
C GLU A 301 0.60 -28.15 -5.25
N GLY A 302 -0.21 -27.16 -4.93
CA GLY A 302 -0.30 -25.93 -5.72
C GLY A 302 -0.91 -24.78 -4.92
N TYR A 303 -1.11 -23.65 -5.59
CA TYR A 303 -1.79 -22.49 -5.03
C TYR A 303 -2.79 -21.93 -6.05
N ALA A 304 -3.93 -21.44 -5.56
CA ALA A 304 -4.98 -20.90 -6.43
C ALA A 304 -4.65 -19.45 -6.86
N ILE A 305 -4.25 -19.26 -8.12
CA ILE A 305 -4.12 -17.93 -8.72
C ILE A 305 -5.47 -17.28 -8.98
N PHE A 306 -6.53 -18.07 -9.12
CA PHE A 306 -7.89 -17.58 -9.17
C PHE A 306 -8.85 -18.65 -8.63
N GLN A 307 -9.90 -18.23 -7.94
CA GLN A 307 -10.95 -19.14 -7.47
C GLN A 307 -12.29 -18.42 -7.35
N ASN A 308 -13.35 -19.15 -7.63
CA ASN A 308 -14.72 -18.76 -7.36
C ASN A 308 -15.56 -19.96 -6.92
N SER A 309 -16.88 -19.82 -6.84
CA SER A 309 -17.76 -20.91 -6.43
C SER A 309 -17.71 -22.14 -7.35
N ASN A 310 -17.30 -21.98 -8.61
CA ASN A 310 -17.44 -22.99 -9.65
C ASN A 310 -16.09 -23.51 -10.18
N ILE A 311 -15.06 -22.66 -10.21
CA ILE A 311 -13.80 -22.83 -10.92
C ILE A 311 -12.65 -22.41 -10.00
N LYS A 312 -11.55 -23.16 -10.05
CA LYS A 312 -10.26 -22.86 -9.43
C LYS A 312 -9.16 -22.99 -10.48
N VAL A 313 -8.37 -21.94 -10.65
CA VAL A 313 -7.14 -21.99 -11.45
C VAL A 313 -5.96 -22.11 -10.51
N ILE A 314 -5.23 -23.21 -10.62
CA ILE A 314 -4.18 -23.61 -9.69
C ILE A 314 -2.86 -23.69 -10.43
N CYS A 315 -1.79 -23.15 -9.85
CA CYS A 315 -0.44 -23.28 -10.37
C CYS A 315 0.43 -24.13 -9.42
N PRO A 316 1.53 -24.73 -9.91
CA PRO A 316 2.47 -25.49 -9.09
C PRO A 316 3.05 -24.67 -7.93
N ALA A 317 3.28 -25.30 -6.78
CA ALA A 317 3.88 -24.61 -5.62
C ALA A 317 5.22 -23.95 -5.94
N ASP A 318 6.09 -24.64 -6.69
CA ASP A 318 7.43 -24.17 -7.03
C ASP A 318 7.46 -22.95 -7.96
N SER A 319 6.36 -22.65 -8.66
CA SER A 319 6.26 -21.48 -9.54
C SER A 319 5.81 -20.21 -8.82
N GLN A 320 5.35 -20.29 -7.57
CA GLN A 320 4.76 -19.15 -6.85
C GLN A 320 5.70 -17.95 -6.76
N ALA A 321 6.94 -18.16 -6.30
CA ALA A 321 7.92 -17.09 -6.14
C ALA A 321 8.37 -16.49 -7.49
N ARG A 322 8.52 -17.33 -8.52
CA ARG A 322 8.92 -16.92 -9.88
C ARG A 322 7.84 -16.08 -10.55
N ILE A 323 6.59 -16.55 -10.52
CA ILE A 323 5.45 -15.87 -11.11
C ILE A 323 5.21 -14.53 -10.40
N GLN A 324 5.26 -14.49 -9.06
CA GLN A 324 5.11 -13.23 -8.32
C GLN A 324 6.21 -12.22 -8.65
N LYS A 325 7.48 -12.65 -8.66
CA LYS A 325 8.62 -11.77 -8.98
C LYS A 325 8.51 -11.17 -10.38
N LYS A 326 8.22 -12.00 -11.39
CA LYS A 326 8.10 -11.59 -12.79
C LYS A 326 6.92 -10.66 -13.05
N LEU A 327 5.75 -10.96 -12.44
CA LEU A 327 4.57 -10.10 -12.51
C LEU A 327 4.81 -8.71 -11.91
N ILE A 328 5.74 -8.60 -10.96
CA ILE A 328 6.12 -7.33 -10.33
C ILE A 328 7.13 -6.59 -11.20
N GLU A 329 8.15 -7.29 -11.70
CA GLU A 329 9.23 -6.71 -12.51
C GLU A 329 8.71 -6.09 -13.81
N GLU A 330 7.79 -6.74 -14.54
CA GLU A 330 7.31 -6.28 -15.86
C GLU A 330 6.49 -4.97 -15.84
N THR A 331 6.13 -4.44 -14.66
CA THR A 331 5.11 -3.38 -14.51
C THR A 331 5.67 -2.01 -14.12
N THR A 332 6.96 -1.80 -14.34
CA THR A 332 7.65 -0.53 -14.05
C THR A 332 7.94 0.24 -15.33
N ILE A 333 8.18 1.55 -15.23
CA ILE A 333 8.67 2.34 -16.38
C ILE A 333 10.08 1.84 -16.77
N PHE A 334 10.84 1.31 -15.81
CA PHE A 334 12.20 0.82 -16.00
C PHE A 334 12.27 -0.58 -16.66
N SER A 335 11.25 -1.43 -16.49
CA SER A 335 11.18 -2.75 -17.13
C SER A 335 10.81 -2.72 -18.60
N ARG A 336 10.30 -1.58 -19.12
CA ARG A 336 10.16 -1.38 -20.57
C ARG A 336 11.50 -1.30 -21.29
N LEU A 337 12.61 -1.02 -20.58
CA LEU A 337 13.94 -0.96 -21.18
C LEU A 337 14.57 -2.36 -21.31
N GLU A 338 14.14 -3.34 -20.52
CA GLU A 338 14.63 -4.72 -20.57
C GLU A 338 13.51 -5.69 -20.98
N LYS A 339 13.28 -5.77 -22.31
CA LYS A 339 12.69 -6.91 -23.05
C LYS A 339 11.90 -7.95 -22.20
N SER A 340 10.57 -7.87 -22.18
CA SER A 340 9.72 -9.03 -21.80
C SER A 340 8.97 -9.61 -23.00
N ARG A 341 9.48 -10.75 -23.49
CA ARG A 341 8.80 -11.66 -24.43
C ARG A 341 8.50 -13.01 -23.75
N GLY A 342 8.43 -13.05 -22.41
CA GLY A 342 8.61 -14.28 -21.64
C GLY A 342 7.50 -14.67 -20.67
N ALA A 343 6.53 -13.81 -20.34
CA ALA A 343 5.50 -14.07 -19.31
C ALA A 343 4.70 -15.37 -19.53
N SER A 344 4.32 -15.70 -20.77
CA SER A 344 3.36 -16.77 -21.04
C SER A 344 3.85 -18.18 -20.66
N LYS A 345 5.15 -18.47 -20.72
CA LYS A 345 5.65 -19.86 -20.56
C LYS A 345 5.51 -20.45 -19.16
N ASP A 346 5.41 -19.61 -18.12
CA ASP A 346 5.30 -20.09 -16.74
C ASP A 346 3.82 -20.31 -16.33
N MET A 347 2.88 -19.59 -16.96
CA MET A 347 1.43 -19.73 -16.72
C MET A 347 0.81 -20.89 -17.51
N GLU A 348 1.47 -21.38 -18.57
CA GLU A 348 1.10 -22.59 -19.33
C GLU A 348 0.93 -23.85 -18.48
N ASN A 349 1.41 -23.84 -17.23
CA ASN A 349 1.38 -25.01 -16.33
C ASN A 349 0.29 -24.93 -15.28
N CYS A 350 -0.52 -23.87 -15.31
CA CYS A 350 -1.66 -23.71 -14.41
C CYS A 350 -2.86 -24.49 -14.96
N ILE A 351 -3.61 -25.09 -14.04
CA ILE A 351 -4.69 -26.01 -14.33
C ILE A 351 -6.00 -25.41 -13.84
N GLU A 352 -7.03 -25.43 -14.68
CA GLU A 352 -8.39 -25.05 -14.32
C GLU A 352 -9.18 -26.29 -13.87
N ILE A 353 -9.64 -26.32 -12.61
CA ILE A 353 -10.45 -27.40 -12.05
C ILE A 353 -11.80 -26.88 -11.57
N GLU A 354 -12.80 -27.77 -11.52
CA GLU A 354 -14.10 -27.46 -10.90
C GLU A 354 -13.98 -27.38 -9.37
N ASN A 355 -14.57 -26.34 -8.77
CA ASN A 355 -14.57 -26.14 -7.33
C ASN A 355 -15.67 -26.97 -6.64
N LYS A 356 -15.39 -28.26 -6.41
CA LYS A 356 -16.28 -29.18 -5.67
C LYS A 356 -15.86 -29.33 -4.20
N THR A 357 -16.81 -29.61 -3.31
CA THR A 357 -16.53 -29.97 -1.91
C THR A 357 -15.62 -31.20 -1.86
N GLY A 358 -14.55 -31.16 -1.06
CA GLY A 358 -13.55 -32.23 -0.96
C GLY A 358 -12.46 -32.22 -2.04
N SER A 359 -12.47 -31.27 -2.99
CA SER A 359 -11.41 -31.10 -4.01
C SER A 359 -10.13 -30.46 -3.48
N THR A 360 -10.16 -29.92 -2.26
CA THR A 360 -9.04 -29.19 -1.65
C THR A 360 -8.85 -29.65 -0.21
N LEU A 361 -7.62 -30.03 0.13
CA LEU A 361 -7.18 -30.27 1.50
C LEU A 361 -6.23 -29.14 1.91
N PHE A 362 -6.56 -28.48 3.03
CA PHE A 362 -5.66 -27.49 3.61
C PHE A 362 -4.43 -28.22 4.15
N TRP A 363 -3.29 -27.94 3.53
CA TRP A 363 -2.02 -28.53 3.93
C TRP A 363 -1.17 -27.47 4.58
N GLN A 364 -1.03 -27.55 5.90
CA GLN A 364 -0.12 -26.69 6.64
C GLN A 364 1.23 -27.41 6.71
N LYS A 365 2.24 -26.87 6.01
CA LYS A 365 3.61 -27.38 6.09
C LYS A 365 4.14 -27.13 7.51
N ASP A 366 3.92 -28.07 8.43
CA ASP A 366 4.52 -28.03 9.75
C ASP A 366 6.04 -28.13 9.58
N LYS A 367 6.75 -27.02 9.82
CA LYS A 367 8.21 -26.93 9.76
C LYS A 367 8.91 -27.94 10.68
N ASP A 368 8.21 -28.55 11.62
CA ASP A 368 8.74 -29.56 12.54
C ASP A 368 8.79 -30.99 11.96
N SER A 369 8.09 -31.26 10.85
CA SER A 369 8.06 -32.58 10.22
C SER A 369 9.28 -32.88 9.33
N GLU A 370 9.97 -31.85 8.83
CA GLU A 370 11.24 -31.97 8.10
C GLU A 370 12.42 -32.35 9.03
N LYS A 371 12.37 -31.99 10.32
CA LYS A 371 13.42 -32.39 11.29
C LYS A 371 13.31 -33.84 11.76
N LYS A 372 12.10 -34.40 11.85
CA LYS A 372 11.93 -35.80 12.30
C LYS A 372 12.28 -36.82 11.23
N SER A 373 12.05 -36.50 9.95
CA SER A 373 12.32 -37.40 8.82
C SER A 373 13.80 -37.51 8.43
N GLN A 374 14.67 -36.60 8.90
CA GLN A 374 16.13 -36.72 8.78
C GLN A 374 16.81 -37.43 9.97
N SER A 375 16.09 -37.77 11.05
CA SER A 375 16.68 -38.42 12.24
C SER A 375 16.44 -39.93 12.34
N THR A 376 15.69 -40.52 11.41
CA THR A 376 15.41 -41.95 11.35
C THR A 376 15.69 -42.49 9.95
N ALA A 377 16.96 -42.40 9.53
CA ALA A 377 17.50 -43.35 8.57
C ALA A 377 18.22 -44.43 9.39
N PRO A 378 17.81 -45.71 9.35
CA PRO A 378 18.60 -46.77 9.96
C PRO A 378 19.92 -46.89 9.19
N SER A 379 21.02 -46.80 9.93
CA SER A 379 22.35 -47.17 9.45
C SER A 379 22.35 -48.64 9.02
N VAL A 380 22.88 -48.90 7.82
CA VAL A 380 23.32 -50.23 7.37
C VAL A 380 24.38 -50.76 8.30
#